data_AF-A0A2E6W8M6-F1
#
_entry.id   AF-A0A2E6W8M6-F1
#
_cell.length_a   1.000
_cell.length_b   1.000
_cell.length_c   1.000
_cell.angle_alpha   90.00
_cell.angle_beta   90.00
_cell.angle_gamma   90.00
#
_symmetry.space_group_name_H-M   'P 1'
#
loop_
_entity.id
_entity.type
_entity.pdbx_description
1 polymer ?
#
loop_
_entity_poly.entity_id
_entity_poly.type
_entity_poly.pdbx_seq_one_letter_code
_entity_poly.pdbx_strand_id
1 'polypeptide(L)'
;MAQFGWAYVNCSSSGGTSAAGPSGSLQFMTASGQGSTTGSVKLTFHEGSGLMTLTGSLRVSGSITASHYHIENVTQIDVSGSTFFGNTNDDRHVRTGSLEVVQADGTPLLHVTNSNGMVNVRGFAGRYTIVSSATATASVPSYIIGVRHTDNVEILIPSASTYGSGAILVVKDEVTDRGGTNIRLTASVGYLIDNTVEYILTGSMPAISLYSNGANWFVF
;
A
#
# COMPACT_ATOMS: atom_id res chain seq x y z
N MET A 1 61.91 9.69 14.56
CA MET A 1 61.17 10.97 14.64
C MET A 1 59.86 10.73 13.89
N ALA A 2 58.72 10.77 14.57
CA ALA A 2 57.44 10.48 13.92
C ALA A 2 57.08 11.63 12.96
N GLN A 3 56.71 11.28 11.73
CA GLN A 3 56.29 12.24 10.72
C GLN A 3 54.80 12.50 10.91
N PHE A 4 54.44 13.65 11.46
CA PHE A 4 53.03 14.07 11.59
C PHE A 4 52.60 14.76 10.29
N GLY A 5 51.51 14.29 9.67
CA GLY A 5 50.86 14.97 8.57
C GLY A 5 49.91 16.04 9.10
N TRP A 6 50.22 17.31 8.90
CA TRP A 6 49.34 18.44 9.20
C TRP A 6 49.16 19.25 7.91
N ALA A 7 47.91 19.53 7.53
CA ALA A 7 47.60 20.40 6.41
C ALA A 7 47.45 21.82 6.96
N TYR A 8 48.43 22.69 6.68
CA TYR A 8 48.40 24.09 7.09
C TYR A 8 47.92 24.97 5.95
N VAL A 9 46.69 25.46 6.08
CA VAL A 9 46.10 26.42 5.14
C VAL A 9 46.42 27.82 5.68
N ASN A 10 47.55 28.40 5.28
CA ASN A 10 47.92 29.76 5.67
C ASN A 10 47.36 30.77 4.67
N CYS A 11 46.44 31.62 5.13
CA CYS A 11 45.87 32.69 4.32
C CYS A 11 46.70 33.99 4.34
N SER A 12 47.79 34.05 5.11
CA SER A 12 48.44 35.32 5.49
C SER A 12 49.97 35.42 5.29
N SER A 13 50.66 34.32 4.99
CA SER A 13 52.08 34.39 4.60
C SER A 13 52.21 34.31 3.08
N SER A 14 52.94 35.24 2.47
CA SER A 14 53.36 35.21 1.06
C SER A 14 54.01 33.86 0.72
N GLY A 15 53.24 32.94 0.13
CA GLY A 15 53.66 31.56 -0.18
C GLY A 15 52.82 30.44 0.45
N GLY A 16 51.77 30.76 1.24
CA GLY A 16 50.82 29.77 1.75
C GLY A 16 49.93 29.19 0.65
N THR A 17 49.82 27.87 0.58
CA THR A 17 48.85 27.19 -0.29
C THR A 17 47.43 27.51 0.21
N SER A 18 46.78 28.46 -0.45
CA SER A 18 45.37 28.74 -0.22
C SER A 18 44.55 27.51 -0.62
N ALA A 19 43.51 27.18 0.14
CA ALA A 19 42.52 26.20 -0.28
C ALA A 19 41.96 26.64 -1.64
N ALA A 20 42.18 25.85 -2.69
CA ALA A 20 41.71 26.18 -4.04
C ALA A 20 40.42 25.42 -4.36
N GLY A 21 39.65 25.96 -5.29
CA GLY A 21 38.37 25.41 -5.73
C GLY A 21 37.21 26.40 -5.53
N PRO A 22 36.01 26.06 -6.03
CA PRO A 22 34.83 26.89 -5.84
C PRO A 22 34.49 27.07 -4.35
N SER A 23 34.00 28.25 -3.98
CA SER A 23 33.50 28.51 -2.62
C SER A 23 32.46 27.46 -2.21
N GLY A 24 32.56 26.95 -0.99
CA GLY A 24 31.64 25.95 -0.43
C GLY A 24 31.83 24.52 -0.97
N SER A 25 32.81 24.25 -1.83
CA SER A 25 33.02 22.91 -2.38
C SER A 25 33.66 21.91 -1.40
N LEU A 26 33.38 20.61 -1.60
CA LEU A 26 34.18 19.54 -0.99
C LEU A 26 35.63 19.63 -1.47
N GLN A 27 36.57 19.81 -0.54
CA GLN A 27 38.00 19.92 -0.84
C GLN A 27 38.68 18.55 -0.90
N PHE A 28 39.58 18.37 -1.86
CA PHE A 28 40.41 17.17 -2.00
C PHE A 28 41.81 17.50 -2.54
N MET A 29 42.77 16.59 -2.35
CA MET A 29 44.13 16.77 -2.86
C MET A 29 44.22 16.45 -4.34
N THR A 30 44.98 17.23 -5.11
CA THR A 30 45.26 16.91 -6.51
C THR A 30 46.27 15.78 -6.61
N ALA A 31 46.16 14.93 -7.62
CA ALA A 31 47.10 13.83 -7.86
C ALA A 31 48.53 14.30 -8.22
N SER A 32 48.73 15.58 -8.56
CA SER A 32 50.06 16.18 -8.71
C SER A 32 50.69 16.37 -7.33
N GLY A 33 51.70 15.53 -7.03
CA GLY A 33 52.31 15.30 -5.71
C GLY A 33 53.06 16.47 -5.04
N GLN A 34 52.49 17.67 -5.02
CA GLN A 34 53.04 18.88 -4.40
C GLN A 34 52.14 19.42 -3.27
N GLY A 35 51.22 18.60 -2.74
CA GLY A 35 50.35 19.02 -1.63
C GLY A 35 49.32 20.09 -2.00
N SER A 36 49.04 20.28 -3.30
CA SER A 36 48.01 21.20 -3.76
C SER A 36 46.61 20.60 -3.50
N THR A 37 45.68 21.47 -3.14
CA THR A 37 44.28 21.12 -2.90
C THR A 37 43.41 21.76 -3.98
N THR A 38 42.29 21.13 -4.30
CA THR A 38 41.25 21.66 -5.18
C THR A 38 39.87 21.30 -4.62
N GLY A 39 38.80 21.73 -5.29
CA GLY A 39 37.43 21.56 -4.83
C GLY A 39 36.52 20.95 -5.90
N SER A 40 35.50 20.21 -5.45
CA SER A 40 34.49 19.64 -6.35
C SER A 40 33.52 20.72 -6.82
N VAL A 41 33.43 20.96 -8.12
CA VAL A 41 32.37 21.79 -8.72
C VAL A 41 30.99 21.15 -8.61
N LYS A 42 30.91 19.84 -8.32
CA LYS A 42 29.65 19.08 -8.30
C LYS A 42 29.10 18.83 -6.92
N LEU A 43 29.89 19.05 -5.86
CA LEU A 43 29.47 18.87 -4.46
C LEU A 43 29.79 20.13 -3.67
N THR A 44 28.79 20.97 -3.46
CA THR A 44 28.95 22.32 -2.88
C THR A 44 27.93 22.56 -1.78
N PHE A 45 28.37 23.16 -0.68
CA PHE A 45 27.53 23.72 0.38
C PHE A 45 27.39 25.23 0.17
N HIS A 46 26.15 25.71 0.06
CA HIS A 46 25.84 27.11 -0.11
C HIS A 46 25.50 27.73 1.25
N GLU A 47 26.46 28.39 1.89
CA GLU A 47 26.31 28.92 3.26
C GLU A 47 25.09 29.85 3.42
N GLY A 48 24.80 30.67 2.41
CA GLY A 48 23.65 31.58 2.44
C GLY A 48 22.29 30.90 2.46
N SER A 49 22.18 29.63 2.01
CA SER A 49 20.93 28.86 2.01
C SER A 49 20.98 27.60 2.88
N GLY A 50 22.15 27.21 3.38
CA GLY A 50 22.34 25.96 4.11
C GLY A 50 22.17 24.69 3.25
N LEU A 51 22.19 24.83 1.92
CA LEU A 51 21.93 23.73 1.00
C LEU A 51 23.23 23.05 0.56
N MET A 52 23.29 21.73 0.70
CA MET A 52 24.31 20.89 0.05
C MET A 52 23.76 20.38 -1.29
N THR A 53 24.43 20.75 -2.39
CA THR A 53 24.02 20.40 -3.75
C THR A 53 24.98 19.37 -4.33
N LEU A 54 24.45 18.25 -4.83
CA LEU A 54 25.17 17.30 -5.68
C LEU A 54 24.59 17.32 -7.10
N THR A 55 25.35 17.77 -8.09
CA THR A 55 24.92 17.74 -9.51
C THR A 55 25.37 16.48 -10.26
N GLY A 56 26.01 15.54 -9.56
CA GLY A 56 26.44 14.22 -10.06
C GLY A 56 25.66 13.06 -9.46
N SER A 57 26.24 11.85 -9.50
CA SER A 57 25.62 10.64 -8.92
C SER A 57 26.12 10.40 -7.49
N LEU A 58 25.21 10.00 -6.60
CA LEU A 58 25.53 9.54 -5.26
C LEU A 58 25.53 8.01 -5.23
N ARG A 59 26.66 7.40 -4.84
CA ARG A 59 26.74 5.96 -4.54
C ARG A 59 27.00 5.79 -3.04
N VAL A 60 26.11 5.10 -2.36
CA VAL A 60 26.23 4.82 -0.91
C VAL A 60 26.25 3.31 -0.73
N SER A 61 27.27 2.78 -0.06
CA SER A 61 27.35 1.37 0.34
C SER A 61 26.70 1.10 1.70
N GLY A 62 26.52 2.15 2.51
CA GLY A 62 25.78 2.14 3.77
C GLY A 62 24.37 2.72 3.63
N SER A 63 23.85 3.26 4.73
CA SER A 63 22.50 3.82 4.80
C SER A 63 22.49 5.33 4.61
N ILE A 64 21.44 5.84 3.96
CA ILE A 64 21.04 7.25 4.02
C ILE A 64 19.88 7.34 5.02
N THR A 65 20.01 8.20 6.03
CA THR A 65 18.91 8.50 6.97
C THR A 65 18.50 9.95 6.80
N ALA A 66 17.22 10.20 6.58
CA ALA A 66 16.64 11.52 6.44
C ALA A 66 15.26 11.55 7.11
N SER A 67 14.86 12.70 7.64
CA SER A 67 13.48 12.91 8.13
C SER A 67 12.47 12.98 6.99
N HIS A 68 12.91 13.41 5.80
CA HIS A 68 12.11 13.43 4.59
C HIS A 68 13.00 13.14 3.38
N TYR A 69 12.49 12.35 2.44
CA TYR A 69 13.17 12.04 1.20
C TYR A 69 12.25 12.39 0.03
N HIS A 70 12.55 13.50 -0.64
CA HIS A 70 11.79 14.01 -1.79
C HIS A 70 12.53 13.70 -3.07
N ILE A 71 11.87 13.06 -4.03
CA ILE A 71 12.43 12.75 -5.35
C ILE A 71 11.46 13.26 -6.41
N GLU A 72 11.99 14.03 -7.36
CA GLU A 72 11.22 14.53 -8.50
C GLU A 72 11.51 13.67 -9.73
N ASN A 73 10.45 13.33 -10.48
CA ASN A 73 10.44 12.56 -11.73
C ASN A 73 10.40 11.03 -11.59
N VAL A 74 11.56 10.35 -11.53
CA VAL A 74 11.60 8.88 -11.63
C VAL A 74 12.38 8.30 -10.47
N THR A 75 11.68 7.56 -9.61
CA THR A 75 12.31 6.66 -8.64
C THR A 75 12.14 5.24 -9.16
N GLN A 76 13.25 4.58 -9.50
CA GLN A 76 13.28 3.13 -9.58
C GLN A 76 13.77 2.60 -8.24
N ILE A 77 12.87 1.93 -7.50
CA ILE A 77 13.24 1.17 -6.30
C ILE A 77 13.51 -0.26 -6.76
N ASP A 78 14.78 -0.55 -7.05
CA ASP A 78 15.25 -1.90 -7.34
C ASP A 78 15.99 -2.42 -6.11
N VAL A 79 15.28 -3.14 -5.25
CA VAL A 79 15.81 -3.67 -3.99
C VAL A 79 15.68 -5.19 -3.97
N SER A 80 16.77 -5.88 -3.62
CA SER A 80 16.72 -7.30 -3.31
C SER A 80 16.13 -7.47 -1.91
N GLY A 81 14.80 -7.55 -1.81
CA GLY A 81 14.10 -7.76 -0.53
C GLY A 81 12.78 -7.02 -0.42
N SER A 82 12.35 -6.79 0.82
CA SER A 82 11.09 -6.12 1.15
C SER A 82 11.25 -4.60 1.26
N THR A 83 10.28 -3.86 0.76
CA THR A 83 10.07 -2.45 1.08
C THR A 83 8.86 -2.32 2.00
N PHE A 84 8.96 -1.52 3.05
CA PHE A 84 7.81 -1.14 3.87
C PHE A 84 7.36 0.26 3.49
N PHE A 85 6.09 0.42 3.15
CA PHE A 85 5.45 1.70 2.88
C PHE A 85 4.50 2.01 4.03
N GLY A 86 4.81 3.04 4.82
CA GLY A 86 4.07 3.39 6.05
C GLY A 86 4.53 2.63 7.29
N ASN A 87 4.09 3.10 8.46
CA ASN A 87 4.37 2.54 9.78
C ASN A 87 3.16 2.57 10.76
N THR A 88 2.03 3.17 10.36
CA THR A 88 0.80 3.30 11.13
C THR A 88 -0.43 3.06 10.24
N ASN A 89 -1.61 2.87 10.86
CA ASN A 89 -2.85 2.65 10.11
C ASN A 89 -3.34 3.90 9.36
N ASP A 90 -2.85 5.09 9.73
CA ASP A 90 -3.29 6.37 9.16
C ASP A 90 -2.42 6.82 7.98
N ASP A 91 -1.38 6.05 7.62
CA ASP A 91 -0.53 6.35 6.47
C ASP A 91 -1.30 6.29 5.15
N ARG A 92 -1.11 7.30 4.31
CA ARG A 92 -1.78 7.42 3.03
C ARG A 92 -0.79 7.31 1.87
N HIS A 93 -0.90 6.24 1.10
CA HIS A 93 -0.17 6.07 -0.16
C HIS A 93 -1.06 6.41 -1.35
N VAL A 94 -0.66 7.41 -2.13
CA VAL A 94 -1.37 7.81 -3.35
C VAL A 94 -0.51 7.43 -4.55
N ARG A 95 -1.07 6.63 -5.46
CA ARG A 95 -0.49 6.39 -6.78
C ARG A 95 -1.42 6.93 -7.85
N THR A 96 -0.85 7.66 -8.81
CA THR A 96 -1.54 8.08 -10.02
C THR A 96 -1.05 7.21 -11.18
N GLY A 97 -1.98 6.59 -11.90
CA GLY A 97 -1.67 5.61 -12.95
C GLY A 97 -2.03 4.19 -12.53
N SER A 98 -1.65 3.22 -13.35
CA SER A 98 -1.92 1.81 -13.10
C SER A 98 -1.01 1.25 -12.00
N LEU A 99 -1.49 0.22 -11.31
CA LEU A 99 -0.76 -0.54 -10.29
C LEU A 99 -0.79 -2.00 -10.66
N GLU A 100 0.35 -2.70 -10.57
CA GLU A 100 0.41 -4.14 -10.82
C GLU A 100 1.31 -4.86 -9.82
N VAL A 101 0.89 -6.05 -9.43
CA VAL A 101 1.63 -7.04 -8.66
C VAL A 101 1.77 -8.27 -9.53
N VAL A 102 3.01 -8.66 -9.82
CA VAL A 102 3.33 -9.79 -10.70
C VAL A 102 4.15 -10.86 -9.96
N GLN A 103 4.10 -12.07 -10.48
CA GLN A 103 5.08 -13.11 -10.16
C GLN A 103 6.42 -12.81 -10.83
N ALA A 104 7.49 -13.48 -10.40
CA ALA A 104 8.82 -13.31 -10.99
C ALA A 104 8.88 -13.67 -12.49
N ASP A 105 7.95 -14.49 -12.98
CA ASP A 105 7.79 -14.84 -14.39
C ASP A 105 6.98 -13.80 -15.21
N GLY A 106 6.57 -12.70 -14.57
CA GLY A 106 5.78 -11.63 -15.18
C GLY A 106 4.28 -11.85 -15.14
N THR A 107 3.77 -12.95 -14.58
CA THR A 107 2.33 -13.20 -14.54
C THR A 107 1.61 -12.25 -13.58
N PRO A 108 0.57 -11.51 -14.03
CA PRO A 108 -0.19 -10.62 -13.15
C PRO A 108 -0.99 -11.38 -12.09
N LEU A 109 -0.89 -10.94 -10.84
CA LEU A 109 -1.68 -11.46 -9.70
C LEU A 109 -2.79 -10.48 -9.30
N LEU A 110 -2.47 -9.20 -9.18
CA LEU A 110 -3.37 -8.10 -8.89
C LEU A 110 -2.97 -6.93 -9.77
N HIS A 111 -3.92 -6.34 -10.50
CA HIS A 111 -3.65 -5.09 -11.19
C HIS A 111 -4.86 -4.17 -11.20
N VAL A 112 -4.60 -2.87 -11.13
CA VAL A 112 -5.56 -1.79 -11.30
C VAL A 112 -5.16 -1.04 -12.55
N THR A 113 -6.08 -0.96 -13.50
CA THR A 113 -5.82 -0.30 -14.79
C THR A 113 -6.52 1.06 -14.80
N ASN A 114 -5.75 2.13 -15.02
CA ASN A 114 -6.29 3.48 -15.03
C ASN A 114 -7.22 3.76 -16.23
N SER A 115 -7.08 3.04 -17.34
CA SER A 115 -7.85 3.29 -18.56
C SER A 115 -9.31 2.86 -18.47
N ASN A 116 -9.59 1.81 -17.68
CA ASN A 116 -10.95 1.30 -17.48
C ASN A 116 -11.41 1.36 -16.02
N GLY A 117 -10.54 1.77 -15.08
CA GLY A 117 -10.86 1.86 -13.66
C GLY A 117 -11.13 0.51 -13.00
N MET A 118 -10.72 -0.60 -13.61
CA MET A 118 -11.01 -1.95 -13.09
C MET A 118 -9.89 -2.46 -12.19
N VAL A 119 -10.27 -3.24 -11.19
CA VAL A 119 -9.37 -4.07 -10.38
C VAL A 119 -9.52 -5.51 -10.84
N ASN A 120 -8.41 -6.12 -11.26
CA ASN A 120 -8.36 -7.51 -11.63
C ASN A 120 -7.51 -8.28 -10.61
N VAL A 121 -8.04 -9.40 -10.15
CA VAL A 121 -7.36 -10.31 -9.22
C VAL A 121 -7.46 -11.73 -9.76
N ARG A 122 -6.32 -12.41 -9.85
CA ARG A 122 -6.28 -13.78 -10.39
C ARG A 122 -6.94 -14.79 -9.46
N GLY A 123 -6.85 -14.57 -8.15
CA GLY A 123 -7.57 -15.31 -7.14
C GLY A 123 -8.08 -14.34 -6.08
N PHE A 124 -9.34 -14.49 -5.69
CA PHE A 124 -9.95 -13.67 -4.66
C PHE A 124 -10.38 -14.54 -3.48
N ALA A 125 -9.80 -14.28 -2.30
CA ALA A 125 -10.18 -14.89 -1.04
C ALA A 125 -10.81 -13.81 -0.15
N GLY A 126 -12.13 -13.64 -0.27
CA GLY A 126 -12.89 -12.70 0.55
C GLY A 126 -13.00 -13.16 2.01
N ARG A 127 -13.33 -12.23 2.92
CA ARG A 127 -13.55 -12.56 4.33
C ARG A 127 -14.71 -13.55 4.48
N TYR A 128 -14.39 -14.72 5.01
CA TYR A 128 -15.33 -15.80 5.30
C TYR A 128 -15.77 -15.76 6.77
N THR A 129 -17.08 -15.86 7.02
CA THR A 129 -17.68 -15.89 8.36
C THR A 129 -18.60 -17.10 8.48
N ILE A 130 -18.42 -17.89 9.54
CA ILE A 130 -19.27 -19.06 9.80
C ILE A 130 -20.47 -18.65 10.64
N VAL A 131 -21.65 -19.13 10.26
CA VAL A 131 -22.87 -19.09 11.08
C VAL A 131 -23.18 -20.50 11.57
N SER A 132 -23.01 -20.71 12.87
CA SER A 132 -23.23 -21.98 13.57
C SER A 132 -24.35 -21.93 14.61
N SER A 133 -25.19 -20.88 14.57
CA SER A 133 -26.33 -20.65 15.45
C SER A 133 -27.60 -20.43 14.63
N ALA A 134 -28.77 -20.62 15.26
CA ALA A 134 -30.07 -20.36 14.64
C ALA A 134 -30.31 -18.88 14.31
N THR A 135 -29.59 -17.96 14.95
CA THR A 135 -29.63 -16.53 14.65
C THR A 135 -28.23 -15.97 14.49
N ALA A 136 -28.04 -15.06 13.53
CA ALA A 136 -26.79 -14.35 13.32
C ALA A 136 -27.04 -12.94 12.77
N THR A 137 -26.08 -12.05 12.98
CA THR A 137 -26.04 -10.72 12.35
C THR A 137 -24.75 -10.62 11.57
N ALA A 138 -24.87 -10.41 10.27
CA ALA A 138 -23.71 -10.13 9.44
C ALA A 138 -23.16 -8.72 9.75
N SER A 139 -21.91 -8.46 9.41
CA SER A 139 -21.27 -7.17 9.66
C SER A 139 -20.20 -6.89 8.62
N VAL A 140 -19.92 -5.61 8.37
CA VAL A 140 -18.76 -5.25 7.56
C VAL A 140 -17.49 -5.72 8.29
N PRO A 141 -16.52 -6.34 7.61
CA PRO A 141 -16.39 -6.56 6.16
C PRO A 141 -16.66 -8.01 5.72
N SER A 142 -17.69 -8.69 6.21
CA SER A 142 -18.03 -10.06 5.76
C SER A 142 -18.34 -10.06 4.25
N TYR A 143 -17.70 -10.98 3.51
CA TYR A 143 -17.90 -11.16 2.07
C TYR A 143 -18.60 -12.48 1.75
N ILE A 144 -18.20 -13.57 2.42
CA ILE A 144 -18.89 -14.87 2.37
C ILE A 144 -19.39 -15.24 3.76
N ILE A 145 -20.64 -15.65 3.83
CA ILE A 145 -21.28 -16.21 5.01
C ILE A 145 -21.55 -17.69 4.74
N GLY A 146 -20.83 -18.57 5.45
CA GLY A 146 -21.03 -20.01 5.41
C GLY A 146 -21.98 -20.46 6.53
N VAL A 147 -23.15 -20.98 6.18
CA VAL A 147 -24.15 -21.42 7.15
C VAL A 147 -23.98 -22.91 7.42
N ARG A 148 -23.67 -23.26 8.67
CA ARG A 148 -23.45 -24.64 9.14
C ARG A 148 -24.48 -25.13 10.14
N HIS A 149 -25.37 -24.27 10.59
CA HIS A 149 -26.47 -24.65 11.47
C HIS A 149 -27.55 -25.38 10.68
N THR A 150 -28.01 -26.51 11.20
CA THR A 150 -28.90 -27.48 10.51
C THR A 150 -30.38 -27.10 10.59
N ASP A 151 -30.81 -26.44 11.67
CA ASP A 151 -32.19 -25.98 11.80
C ASP A 151 -32.44 -24.69 10.99
N ASN A 152 -33.62 -24.10 11.16
CA ASN A 152 -33.92 -22.77 10.61
C ASN A 152 -32.88 -21.76 11.11
N VAL A 153 -32.32 -21.01 10.17
CA VAL A 153 -31.33 -19.97 10.45
C VAL A 153 -31.89 -18.63 10.02
N GLU A 154 -31.86 -17.65 10.90
CA GLU A 154 -32.14 -16.26 10.58
C GLU A 154 -30.85 -15.44 10.58
N ILE A 155 -30.58 -14.75 9.47
CA ILE A 155 -29.41 -13.91 9.30
C ILE A 155 -29.89 -12.49 9.01
N LEU A 156 -29.62 -11.60 9.95
CA LEU A 156 -29.79 -10.17 9.74
C LEU A 156 -28.68 -9.67 8.81
N ILE A 157 -29.05 -9.27 7.60
CA ILE A 157 -28.16 -8.64 6.61
C ILE A 157 -28.04 -7.15 6.97
N PRO A 158 -26.85 -6.52 7.00
CA PRO A 158 -26.71 -5.11 7.37
C PRO A 158 -27.30 -4.17 6.32
N SER A 159 -27.44 -2.89 6.67
CA SER A 159 -27.78 -1.88 5.66
C SER A 159 -26.76 -1.88 4.52
N ALA A 160 -27.28 -1.82 3.30
CA ALA A 160 -26.49 -1.64 2.08
C ALA A 160 -25.60 -0.38 2.14
N SER A 161 -26.02 0.65 2.89
CA SER A 161 -25.25 1.87 3.10
C SER A 161 -23.97 1.64 3.90
N THR A 162 -23.97 0.70 4.85
CA THR A 162 -22.79 0.36 5.65
C THR A 162 -21.72 -0.33 4.79
N TYR A 163 -22.14 -1.12 3.81
CA TYR A 163 -21.25 -1.81 2.87
C TYR A 163 -20.80 -0.91 1.70
N GLY A 164 -21.62 0.08 1.34
CA GLY A 164 -21.40 0.95 0.19
C GLY A 164 -21.89 0.35 -1.13
N SER A 165 -21.97 1.20 -2.15
CA SER A 165 -22.37 0.81 -3.51
C SER A 165 -21.32 -0.07 -4.17
N GLY A 166 -21.76 -1.10 -4.90
CA GLY A 166 -20.89 -2.07 -5.58
C GLY A 166 -20.40 -3.22 -4.69
N ALA A 167 -20.76 -3.24 -3.41
CA ALA A 167 -20.43 -4.34 -2.52
C ALA A 167 -21.21 -5.62 -2.89
N ILE A 168 -20.57 -6.78 -2.68
CA ILE A 168 -21.14 -8.10 -2.88
C ILE A 168 -21.10 -8.85 -1.56
N LEU A 169 -22.19 -9.56 -1.24
CA LEU A 169 -22.27 -10.49 -0.13
C LEU A 169 -22.79 -11.83 -0.65
N VAL A 170 -22.07 -12.91 -0.34
CA VAL A 170 -22.47 -14.27 -0.69
C VAL A 170 -22.92 -14.98 0.58
N VAL A 171 -24.12 -15.54 0.57
CA VAL A 171 -24.58 -16.46 1.63
C VAL A 171 -24.65 -17.85 1.03
N LYS A 172 -23.91 -18.78 1.62
CA LYS A 172 -23.82 -20.16 1.18
C LYS A 172 -24.20 -21.09 2.32
N ASP A 173 -25.13 -21.97 2.06
CA ASP A 173 -25.36 -23.12 2.91
C ASP A 173 -24.27 -24.18 2.72
N GLU A 174 -23.77 -24.68 3.84
CA GLU A 174 -22.76 -25.73 3.93
C GLU A 174 -23.30 -27.00 4.59
N VAL A 175 -24.60 -27.06 4.86
CA VAL A 175 -25.29 -28.25 5.36
C VAL A 175 -25.75 -29.12 4.18
N THR A 176 -25.38 -30.40 4.17
CA THR A 176 -25.65 -31.34 3.05
C THR A 176 -27.14 -31.55 2.79
N ASP A 177 -27.94 -31.63 3.85
CA ASP A 177 -29.40 -31.74 3.77
C ASP A 177 -30.03 -30.94 4.92
N ARG A 178 -31.00 -30.09 4.57
CA ARG A 178 -31.75 -29.27 5.52
C ARG A 178 -33.05 -29.90 5.96
N GLY A 179 -33.52 -30.98 5.33
CA GLY A 179 -34.74 -31.68 5.75
C GLY A 179 -35.98 -30.80 5.82
N GLY A 180 -36.06 -29.73 5.02
CA GLY A 180 -37.15 -28.75 5.02
C GLY A 180 -36.93 -27.50 5.89
N THR A 181 -35.78 -27.36 6.54
CA THR A 181 -35.38 -26.10 7.22
C THR A 181 -34.85 -25.09 6.21
N ASN A 182 -34.94 -23.81 6.57
CA ASN A 182 -34.61 -22.71 5.65
C ASN A 182 -33.59 -21.76 6.26
N ILE A 183 -32.87 -21.05 5.38
CA ILE A 183 -32.08 -19.88 5.77
C ILE A 183 -32.89 -18.65 5.39
N ARG A 184 -33.30 -17.87 6.38
CA ARG A 184 -34.00 -16.61 6.20
C ARG A 184 -33.00 -15.46 6.34
N LEU A 185 -32.88 -14.68 5.28
CA LEU A 185 -32.18 -13.41 5.31
C LEU A 185 -33.19 -12.33 5.65
N THR A 186 -32.90 -11.50 6.64
CA THR A 186 -33.77 -10.39 7.04
C THR A 186 -33.05 -9.06 6.88
N ALA A 187 -33.79 -8.04 6.47
CA ALA A 187 -33.40 -6.66 6.59
C ALA A 187 -33.90 -6.11 7.92
N SER A 188 -33.14 -5.19 8.53
CA SER A 188 -33.65 -4.35 9.61
C SER A 188 -34.56 -3.25 9.06
N VAL A 189 -34.62 -2.11 9.74
CA VAL A 189 -35.38 -0.94 9.26
C VAL A 189 -34.53 -0.13 8.27
N GLY A 190 -35.17 0.39 7.22
CA GLY A 190 -34.61 1.42 6.34
C GLY A 190 -33.97 0.94 5.03
N TYR A 191 -34.04 -0.35 4.70
CA TYR A 191 -33.61 -0.91 3.41
C TYR A 191 -34.33 -2.23 3.14
N LEU A 192 -34.24 -2.69 1.91
CA LEU A 192 -34.87 -3.91 1.42
C LEU A 192 -33.83 -4.85 0.81
N ILE A 193 -34.18 -6.13 0.74
CA ILE A 193 -33.51 -7.18 -0.02
C ILE A 193 -34.46 -7.52 -1.16
N ASP A 194 -34.11 -7.18 -2.39
CA ASP A 194 -34.92 -7.41 -3.59
C ASP A 194 -36.38 -6.93 -3.47
N ASN A 195 -36.55 -5.69 -3.00
CA ASN A 195 -37.84 -5.05 -2.72
C ASN A 195 -38.69 -5.68 -1.60
N THR A 196 -38.15 -6.62 -0.83
CA THR A 196 -38.80 -7.20 0.35
C THR A 196 -37.95 -6.97 1.61
N VAL A 197 -38.53 -7.19 2.80
CA VAL A 197 -37.78 -7.13 4.06
C VAL A 197 -37.10 -8.46 4.42
N GLU A 198 -37.38 -9.51 3.66
CA GLU A 198 -36.80 -10.83 3.87
C GLU A 198 -36.63 -11.58 2.55
N TYR A 199 -35.65 -12.48 2.53
CA TYR A 199 -35.43 -13.43 1.44
C TYR A 199 -35.17 -14.82 2.03
N ILE A 200 -35.84 -15.86 1.52
CA ILE A 200 -35.76 -17.22 2.06
C ILE A 200 -35.02 -18.11 1.07
N LEU A 201 -33.95 -18.75 1.54
CA LEU A 201 -33.25 -19.81 0.82
C LEU A 201 -33.78 -21.16 1.27
N THR A 202 -34.20 -21.97 0.31
CA THR A 202 -34.73 -23.31 0.49
C THR A 202 -33.98 -24.31 -0.38
N GLY A 203 -34.00 -25.59 -0.02
CA GLY A 203 -33.38 -26.69 -0.80
C GLY A 203 -32.08 -27.21 -0.16
N SER A 204 -31.34 -28.02 -0.92
CA SER A 204 -30.08 -28.62 -0.46
C SER A 204 -28.89 -27.74 -0.83
N MET A 205 -28.12 -27.30 0.17
CA MET A 205 -26.95 -26.44 0.00
C MET A 205 -27.23 -25.16 -0.84
N PRO A 206 -28.34 -24.42 -0.63
CA PRO A 206 -28.64 -23.23 -1.42
C PRO A 206 -27.56 -22.15 -1.26
N ALA A 207 -27.45 -21.29 -2.26
CA ALA A 207 -26.55 -20.16 -2.27
C ALA A 207 -27.28 -18.95 -2.85
N ILE A 208 -26.89 -17.75 -2.39
CA ILE A 208 -27.35 -16.50 -2.97
C ILE A 208 -26.21 -15.48 -2.98
N SER A 209 -26.20 -14.65 -4.01
CA SER A 209 -25.36 -13.47 -4.10
C SER A 209 -26.25 -12.24 -4.01
N LEU A 210 -25.84 -11.29 -3.18
CA LEU A 210 -26.47 -10.00 -3.03
C LEU A 210 -25.50 -8.92 -3.52
N TYR A 211 -25.95 -7.99 -4.36
CA TYR A 211 -25.22 -6.77 -4.65
C TYR A 211 -25.89 -5.56 -3.99
N SER A 212 -25.08 -4.62 -3.55
CA SER A 212 -25.54 -3.36 -2.93
C SER A 212 -25.45 -2.21 -3.91
N ASN A 213 -26.50 -1.40 -4.01
CA ASN A 213 -26.41 -0.08 -4.65
C ASN A 213 -26.13 1.05 -3.64
N GLY A 214 -25.89 0.73 -2.37
CA GLY A 214 -25.69 1.67 -1.26
C GLY A 214 -26.99 2.06 -0.52
N ALA A 215 -28.16 1.65 -1.02
CA ALA A 215 -29.46 1.88 -0.38
C ALA A 215 -30.20 0.57 -0.08
N ASN A 216 -30.24 -0.36 -1.05
CA ASN A 216 -30.87 -1.67 -0.94
C ASN A 216 -29.93 -2.77 -1.41
N TRP A 217 -30.31 -4.01 -1.08
CA TRP A 217 -29.70 -5.23 -1.61
C TRP A 217 -30.54 -5.78 -2.75
N PHE A 218 -29.88 -6.41 -3.71
CA PHE A 218 -30.48 -7.01 -4.89
C PHE A 218 -29.90 -8.39 -5.11
N VAL A 219 -30.75 -9.34 -5.47
CA VAL A 219 -30.34 -10.70 -5.81
C VAL A 219 -29.92 -10.75 -7.27
N PHE A 220 -28.85 -11.48 -7.59
CA PHE A 220 -28.35 -11.66 -8.95
C PHE A 220 -27.64 -13.01 -9.15
#